data_AF-A0A956FM27-F1
#
_entry.id   AF-A0A956FM27-F1
#
_cell.length_a   1.000
_cell.length_b   1.000
_cell.length_c   1.000
_cell.angle_alpha   90.00
_cell.angle_beta   90.00
_cell.angle_gamma   90.00
#
_symmetry.space_group_name_H-M   'P 1'
#
loop_
_entity.id
_entity.type
_entity.pdbx_description
1 polymer ?
#
loop_
_entity_poly.entity_id
_entity_poly.type
_entity_poly.pdbx_seq_one_letter_code
_entity_poly.pdbx_strand_id
1 'polypeptide(L)'
;MIELALFVAAVGYGAFRLMRSQSAARRYLEEGKDDGPLELGHLTPSLRRLALETRTLRISLESPIRALRELLHADLTRTQEDIDAVDHALMEATRQVSDWLVVVDRLSESDRQRLDDVGGTPEPVRAVLNAEHGGFERSRFRVDGQPTLDVRLENLGKELARIEAALQVRSRIYR
;
A
#
# COMPACT_ATOMS: atom_id res chain seq x y z
N MET A 1 3.69 -29.30 -34.08
CA MET A 1 2.69 -29.59 -33.03
C MET A 1 3.26 -29.36 -31.61
N ILE A 2 3.91 -28.20 -31.36
CA ILE A 2 4.49 -27.87 -30.04
C ILE A 2 3.86 -26.57 -29.47
N GLU A 3 3.22 -25.76 -30.31
CA GLU A 3 2.64 -24.47 -29.89
C GLU A 3 1.30 -24.58 -29.13
N LEU A 4 0.61 -25.73 -29.18
CA LEU A 4 -0.70 -25.87 -28.51
C LEU A 4 -0.61 -26.27 -27.02
N ALA A 5 0.54 -26.78 -26.56
CA ALA A 5 0.71 -27.23 -25.17
C ALA A 5 0.98 -26.08 -24.19
N LEU A 6 1.57 -24.98 -24.66
CA LEU A 6 1.88 -23.80 -23.84
C LEU A 6 0.63 -23.00 -23.44
N PHE A 7 -0.42 -23.03 -24.26
CA PHE A 7 -1.66 -22.30 -23.96
C PHE A 7 -2.52 -22.98 -22.88
N VAL A 8 -2.46 -24.31 -22.77
CA VAL A 8 -3.25 -25.06 -21.76
C VAL A 8 -2.65 -24.92 -20.36
N ALA A 9 -1.32 -24.79 -20.25
CA ALA A 9 -0.65 -24.55 -18.97
C ALA A 9 -0.98 -23.15 -18.39
N ALA A 10 -1.16 -22.14 -19.25
CA ALA A 10 -1.51 -20.78 -18.83
C ALA A 10 -2.98 -20.67 -18.33
N VAL A 11 -3.89 -21.48 -18.89
CA VAL A 11 -5.30 -21.48 -18.48
C VAL A 11 -5.52 -22.25 -17.17
N GLY A 12 -4.71 -23.28 -16.89
CA GLY A 12 -4.74 -23.99 -15.61
C GLY A 12 -4.28 -23.14 -14.41
N TYR A 13 -3.28 -22.27 -14.61
CA TYR A 13 -2.69 -21.42 -13.56
C TYR A 13 -3.62 -20.27 -13.12
N GLY A 14 -4.46 -19.76 -14.04
CA GLY A 14 -5.48 -18.75 -13.72
C GLY A 14 -6.61 -19.30 -12.84
N ALA A 15 -7.06 -20.54 -13.09
CA ALA A 15 -8.17 -21.14 -12.35
C ALA A 15 -7.78 -21.62 -10.94
N PHE A 16 -6.56 -22.12 -10.75
CA PHE A 16 -6.10 -22.58 -9.42
C PHE A 16 -5.78 -21.40 -8.48
N ARG A 17 -5.31 -20.26 -9.01
CA ARG A 17 -5.18 -18.99 -8.25
C ARG A 17 -6.55 -18.40 -7.88
N LEU A 18 -7.58 -18.65 -8.69
CA LEU A 18 -8.95 -18.19 -8.44
C LEU A 18 -9.71 -19.05 -7.42
N MET A 19 -9.35 -20.32 -7.24
CA MET A 19 -9.96 -21.18 -6.21
C MET A 19 -9.38 -20.95 -4.81
N ARG A 20 -8.12 -20.52 -4.67
CA ARG A 20 -7.51 -20.21 -3.36
C ARG A 20 -7.88 -18.81 -2.83
N SER A 21 -8.42 -17.93 -3.67
CA SER A 21 -8.89 -16.59 -3.25
C SER A 21 -10.27 -16.58 -2.61
N GLN A 22 -11.07 -17.66 -2.71
CA GLN A 22 -12.41 -17.69 -2.14
C GLN A 22 -12.44 -17.75 -0.61
N SER A 23 -11.40 -18.32 0.02
CA SER A 23 -11.25 -18.31 1.48
C SER A 23 -10.84 -16.94 2.03
N ALA A 24 -10.12 -16.15 1.22
CA ALA A 24 -9.76 -14.78 1.54
C ALA A 24 -10.95 -13.84 1.34
N ALA A 25 -11.73 -14.01 0.27
CA ALA A 25 -12.94 -13.23 0.01
C ALA A 25 -13.97 -13.32 1.15
N ARG A 26 -14.05 -14.45 1.86
CA ARG A 26 -14.92 -14.58 3.05
C ARG A 26 -14.38 -13.83 4.26
N ARG A 27 -13.06 -13.81 4.50
CA ARG A 27 -12.46 -12.97 5.55
C ARG A 27 -12.51 -11.49 5.24
N TYR A 28 -12.39 -11.07 3.97
CA TYR A 28 -12.57 -9.68 3.56
C TYR A 28 -14.02 -9.19 3.75
N LEU A 29 -15.01 -10.09 3.79
CA LEU A 29 -16.40 -9.75 4.09
C LEU A 29 -16.72 -9.76 5.60
N GLU A 30 -16.05 -10.62 6.39
CA GLU A 30 -16.22 -10.67 7.85
C GLU A 30 -15.38 -9.62 8.59
N GLU A 31 -14.24 -9.23 8.01
CA GLU A 31 -13.32 -8.19 8.48
C GLU A 31 -13.40 -6.95 7.57
N GLY A 32 -14.58 -6.71 7.00
CA GLY A 32 -14.88 -5.51 6.22
C GLY A 32 -14.72 -4.28 7.10
N LYS A 33 -13.50 -3.73 7.16
CA LYS A 33 -13.32 -2.30 7.36
C LYS A 33 -14.27 -1.64 6.36
N ASP A 34 -15.25 -0.91 6.86
CA ASP A 34 -16.18 -0.11 6.08
C ASP A 34 -15.41 0.88 5.18
N ASP A 35 -14.89 0.40 4.05
CA ASP A 35 -14.32 1.22 2.97
C ASP A 35 -15.49 1.75 2.13
N GLY A 36 -16.43 2.42 2.80
CA GLY A 36 -17.53 3.13 2.17
C GLY A 36 -17.03 4.18 1.16
N PRO A 37 -17.92 4.73 0.33
CA PRO A 37 -17.57 5.79 -0.59
C PRO A 37 -16.93 6.97 0.16
N LEU A 38 -15.81 7.48 -0.36
CA LEU A 38 -15.12 8.60 0.26
C LEU A 38 -15.95 9.89 0.15
N GLU A 39 -16.17 10.57 1.29
CA GLU A 39 -16.93 11.82 1.37
C GLU A 39 -16.09 13.06 0.98
N LEU A 40 -15.68 13.16 -0.28
CA LEU A 40 -14.69 14.15 -0.75
C LEU A 40 -15.29 15.41 -1.41
N GLY A 41 -16.62 15.57 -1.37
CA GLY A 41 -17.32 16.67 -2.05
C GLY A 41 -16.90 18.06 -1.57
N HIS A 42 -16.34 18.15 -0.37
CA HIS A 42 -15.91 19.38 0.28
C HIS A 42 -14.43 19.76 -0.02
N LEU A 43 -13.67 18.88 -0.66
CA LEU A 43 -12.27 19.08 -1.02
C LEU A 43 -12.10 19.71 -2.40
N THR A 44 -10.96 20.37 -2.60
CA THR A 44 -10.49 20.78 -3.93
C THR A 44 -10.21 19.55 -4.81
N PRO A 45 -10.22 19.67 -6.15
CA PRO A 45 -9.91 18.55 -7.03
C PRO A 45 -8.56 17.89 -6.73
N SER A 46 -7.53 18.67 -6.38
CA SER A 46 -6.21 18.17 -6.03
C SER A 46 -6.22 17.32 -4.75
N LEU A 47 -6.85 17.80 -3.69
CA LEU A 47 -6.96 17.05 -2.43
C LEU A 47 -7.88 15.83 -2.54
N ARG A 48 -8.91 15.90 -3.38
CA ARG A 48 -9.74 14.73 -3.72
C ARG A 48 -8.91 13.65 -4.40
N ARG A 49 -8.10 14.04 -5.38
CA ARG A 49 -7.18 13.12 -6.06
C ARG A 49 -6.18 12.53 -5.07
N LEU A 50 -5.60 13.36 -4.20
CA LEU A 50 -4.70 12.89 -3.15
C LEU A 50 -5.36 11.87 -2.22
N ALA A 51 -6.61 12.10 -1.78
CA ALA A 51 -7.33 11.14 -0.95
C ALA A 51 -7.54 9.79 -1.64
N LEU A 52 -7.88 9.81 -2.93
CA LEU A 52 -8.03 8.59 -3.75
C LEU A 52 -6.70 7.86 -3.95
N GLU A 53 -5.62 8.59 -4.20
CA GLU A 53 -4.27 8.02 -4.33
C GLU A 53 -3.77 7.47 -2.99
N THR A 54 -4.08 8.13 -1.88
CA THR A 54 -3.77 7.67 -0.51
C THR A 54 -4.46 6.34 -0.22
N ARG A 55 -5.76 6.21 -0.53
CA ARG A 55 -6.49 4.94 -0.40
C ARG A 55 -5.89 3.86 -1.30
N THR A 56 -5.60 4.18 -2.56
CA THR A 56 -5.00 3.23 -3.51
C THR A 56 -3.66 2.71 -3.00
N LEU A 57 -2.80 3.60 -2.50
CA LEU A 57 -1.51 3.25 -1.92
C LEU A 57 -1.66 2.41 -0.64
N ARG A 58 -2.60 2.77 0.25
CA ARG A 58 -2.85 1.98 1.46
C ARG A 58 -3.23 0.54 1.12
N ILE A 59 -4.11 0.35 0.13
CA ILE A 59 -4.55 -0.98 -0.32
C ILE A 59 -3.41 -1.73 -1.00
N SER A 60 -2.62 -1.06 -1.85
CA SER A 60 -1.53 -1.72 -2.57
C SER A 60 -0.43 -2.24 -1.65
N LEU A 61 -0.20 -1.60 -0.50
CA LEU A 61 0.76 -2.03 0.52
C LEU A 61 0.37 -3.36 1.21
N GLU A 62 -0.88 -3.80 1.13
CA GLU A 62 -1.30 -5.09 1.71
C GLU A 62 -0.55 -6.28 1.06
N SER A 63 -0.32 -6.20 -0.25
CA SER A 63 0.37 -7.23 -1.03
C SER A 63 1.82 -7.46 -0.58
N PRO A 64 2.72 -6.44 -0.56
CA PRO A 64 4.09 -6.62 -0.10
C PRO A 64 4.17 -7.00 1.40
N ILE A 65 3.29 -6.48 2.26
CA ILE A 65 3.23 -6.88 3.68
C ILE A 65 2.94 -8.38 3.79
N ARG A 66 1.94 -8.86 3.05
CA ARG A 66 1.59 -10.27 3.05
C ARG A 66 2.71 -11.14 2.48
N ALA A 67 3.32 -10.73 1.37
CA ALA A 67 4.43 -11.46 0.75
C ALA A 67 5.63 -11.59 1.70
N LEU A 68 5.96 -10.52 2.45
CA LEU A 68 6.99 -10.57 3.49
C LEU A 68 6.65 -11.54 4.63
N ARG A 69 5.39 -11.57 5.08
CA ARG A 69 4.96 -12.51 6.14
C ARG A 69 5.00 -13.95 5.67
N GLU A 70 4.58 -14.21 4.44
CA GLU A 70 4.70 -15.52 3.79
C GLU A 70 6.18 -15.93 3.64
N LEU A 71 7.09 -14.98 3.39
CA LEU A 71 8.52 -15.22 3.38
C LEU A 71 9.07 -15.64 4.77
N LEU A 72 8.50 -15.16 5.86
CA LEU A 72 8.97 -15.49 7.22
C LEU A 72 8.51 -16.85 7.72
N HIS A 73 7.33 -17.29 7.29
CA HIS A 73 6.85 -18.62 7.61
C HIS A 73 7.66 -19.61 6.76
N ALA A 74 8.65 -20.24 7.40
CA ALA A 74 9.65 -21.08 6.76
C ALA A 74 8.99 -22.24 6.01
N ASP A 75 8.80 -22.07 4.71
CA ASP A 75 8.37 -23.13 3.81
C ASP A 75 9.60 -23.68 3.07
N LEU A 76 9.85 -24.97 3.22
CA LEU A 76 10.97 -25.68 2.60
C LEU A 76 10.82 -25.79 1.07
N THR A 77 9.65 -25.44 0.51
CA THR A 77 9.38 -25.47 -0.93
C THR A 77 9.58 -24.12 -1.62
N ARG A 78 10.19 -23.13 -0.95
CA ARG A 78 10.37 -21.79 -1.53
C ARG A 78 11.30 -21.82 -2.74
N THR A 79 10.87 -21.16 -3.81
CA THR A 79 11.59 -21.04 -5.07
C THR A 79 12.28 -19.68 -5.18
N GLN A 80 13.22 -19.56 -6.13
CA GLN A 80 13.81 -18.26 -6.48
C GLN A 80 12.73 -17.29 -7.00
N GLU A 81 11.73 -17.80 -7.73
CA GLU A 81 10.61 -17.01 -8.26
C GLU A 81 9.80 -16.35 -7.14
N ASP A 82 9.61 -17.03 -6.01
CA ASP A 82 8.94 -16.45 -4.83
C ASP A 82 9.73 -15.27 -4.24
N ILE A 83 11.05 -15.38 -4.22
CA ILE A 83 11.94 -14.31 -3.72
C ILE A 83 11.88 -13.11 -4.67
N ASP A 84 11.98 -13.36 -5.98
CA ASP A 84 11.92 -12.32 -7.01
C ASP A 84 10.56 -11.60 -6.98
N ALA A 85 9.47 -12.33 -6.71
CA ALA A 85 8.14 -11.75 -6.56
C ALA A 85 8.05 -10.81 -5.34
N VAL A 86 8.67 -11.15 -4.22
CA VAL A 86 8.77 -10.26 -3.04
C VAL A 86 9.57 -9.01 -3.38
N ASP A 87 10.75 -9.17 -3.97
CA ASP A 87 11.62 -8.04 -4.31
C ASP A 87 10.93 -7.09 -5.32
N HIS A 88 10.20 -7.64 -6.30
CA HIS A 88 9.35 -6.86 -7.22
C HIS A 88 8.23 -6.11 -6.49
N ALA A 89 7.54 -6.75 -5.53
CA ALA A 89 6.48 -6.10 -4.76
C ALA A 89 7.00 -4.94 -3.89
N LEU A 90 8.20 -5.08 -3.33
CA LEU A 90 8.86 -4.01 -2.55
C LEU A 90 9.32 -2.85 -3.43
N MET A 91 9.85 -3.14 -4.62
CA MET A 91 10.20 -2.12 -5.61
C MET A 91 8.97 -1.34 -6.05
N GLU A 92 7.87 -2.03 -6.32
CA GLU A 92 6.61 -1.39 -6.70
C GLU A 92 6.03 -0.54 -5.55
N ALA A 93 6.08 -1.01 -4.31
CA ALA A 93 5.70 -0.22 -3.14
C ALA A 93 6.54 1.06 -3.01
N THR A 94 7.86 0.96 -3.19
CA THR A 94 8.78 2.09 -3.18
C THR A 94 8.39 3.14 -4.22
N ARG A 95 8.13 2.69 -5.45
CA ARG A 95 7.70 3.55 -6.55
C ARG A 95 6.39 4.26 -6.22
N GLN A 96 5.39 3.54 -5.75
CA GLN A 96 4.08 4.12 -5.46
C GLN A 96 4.11 5.13 -4.30
N VAL A 97 4.90 4.86 -3.25
CA VAL A 97 5.12 5.83 -2.16
C VAL A 97 5.81 7.09 -2.69
N SER A 98 6.82 6.92 -3.55
CA SER A 98 7.54 8.04 -4.15
C SER A 98 6.63 8.87 -5.06
N ASP A 99 5.81 8.22 -5.89
CA ASP A 99 4.84 8.88 -6.76
C ASP A 99 3.80 9.66 -5.96
N TRP A 100 3.31 9.09 -4.85
CA TRP A 100 2.41 9.78 -3.94
C TRP A 100 3.06 11.02 -3.31
N LEU A 101 4.32 10.92 -2.86
CA LEU A 101 5.07 12.08 -2.34
C LEU A 101 5.24 13.17 -3.42
N VAL A 102 5.48 12.79 -4.68
CA VAL A 102 5.55 13.75 -5.80
C VAL A 102 4.20 14.46 -6.01
N VAL A 103 3.07 13.77 -5.83
CA VAL A 103 1.75 14.39 -5.92
C VAL A 103 1.54 15.38 -4.77
N VAL A 104 1.97 15.04 -3.56
CA VAL A 104 1.95 15.95 -2.41
C VAL A 104 2.82 17.18 -2.65
N ASP A 105 4.03 17.00 -3.17
CA ASP A 105 4.98 18.10 -3.45
C ASP A 105 4.46 19.05 -4.54
N ARG A 106 3.50 18.61 -5.36
CA ARG A 106 2.85 19.42 -6.41
C ARG A 106 1.59 20.15 -5.94
N LEU A 107 1.16 19.96 -4.70
CA LEU A 107 0.02 20.69 -4.15
C LEU A 107 0.33 22.18 -4.07
N SER A 108 -0.70 23.00 -4.33
CA SER A 108 -0.62 24.44 -4.10
C SER A 108 -0.38 24.72 -2.61
N GLU A 109 0.16 25.91 -2.30
CA GLU A 109 0.35 26.33 -0.90
C GLU A 109 -0.95 26.24 -0.09
N SER A 110 -2.08 26.63 -0.69
CA SER A 110 -3.39 26.55 -0.04
C SER A 110 -3.84 25.12 0.26
N ASP A 111 -3.58 24.18 -0.65
CA ASP A 111 -3.93 22.77 -0.46
C ASP A 111 -3.00 22.12 0.57
N ARG A 112 -1.70 22.49 0.60
CA ARG A 112 -0.75 22.05 1.63
C ARG A 112 -1.14 22.55 3.02
N GLN A 113 -1.44 23.84 3.16
CA GLN A 113 -1.93 24.39 4.42
C GLN A 113 -3.20 23.67 4.89
N ARG A 114 -4.16 23.44 3.96
CA ARG A 114 -5.38 22.73 4.29
C ARG A 114 -5.13 21.28 4.71
N LEU A 115 -4.19 20.58 4.06
CA LEU A 115 -3.79 19.23 4.43
C LEU A 115 -3.19 19.19 5.85
N ASP A 116 -2.36 20.18 6.20
CA ASP A 116 -1.79 20.31 7.53
C ASP A 116 -2.85 20.68 8.59
N ASP A 117 -3.80 21.57 8.26
CA ASP A 117 -4.90 21.98 9.15
C ASP A 117 -5.80 20.80 9.55
N VAL A 118 -5.97 19.82 8.66
CA VAL A 118 -6.73 18.59 8.97
C VAL A 118 -5.86 17.49 9.61
N GLY A 119 -4.57 17.75 9.83
CA GLY A 119 -3.63 16.78 10.40
C GLY A 119 -3.15 15.70 9.42
N GLY A 120 -3.31 15.92 8.11
CA GLY A 120 -2.93 15.01 7.03
C GLY A 120 -1.48 15.15 6.56
N THR A 121 -0.58 15.63 7.41
CA THR A 121 0.82 15.92 7.04
C THR A 121 1.54 14.70 6.43
N PRO A 122 2.30 14.86 5.33
CA PRO A 122 3.02 13.78 4.65
C PRO A 122 4.36 13.41 5.33
N GLU A 123 4.83 14.20 6.29
CA GLU A 123 6.16 14.04 6.88
C GLU A 123 6.42 12.66 7.51
N PRO A 124 5.47 12.01 8.21
CA PRO A 124 5.66 10.64 8.68
C PRO A 124 5.93 9.65 7.54
N VAL A 125 5.25 9.80 6.40
CA VAL A 125 5.44 8.94 5.22
C VAL A 125 6.83 9.18 4.61
N ARG A 126 7.24 10.45 4.48
CA ARG A 126 8.58 10.83 4.00
C ARG A 126 9.68 10.29 4.92
N ALA A 127 9.49 10.37 6.23
CA ALA A 127 10.43 9.87 7.23
C ALA A 127 10.64 8.35 7.13
N VAL A 128 9.57 7.58 6.88
CA VAL A 128 9.67 6.12 6.65
C VAL A 128 10.54 5.83 5.43
N LEU A 129 10.27 6.47 4.29
CA LEU A 129 11.04 6.23 3.07
C LEU A 129 12.52 6.63 3.24
N ASN A 130 12.78 7.74 3.94
CA ASN A 130 14.14 8.18 4.24
C ASN A 130 14.89 7.22 5.17
N ALA A 131 14.21 6.66 6.18
CA ALA A 131 14.78 5.63 7.05
C ALA A 131 15.16 4.35 6.29
N GLU A 132 14.47 4.09 5.18
CA GLU A 132 14.76 3.00 4.25
C GLU A 132 15.71 3.45 3.12
N HIS A 133 16.44 4.57 3.28
CA HIS A 133 17.38 5.10 2.29
C HIS A 133 16.77 5.26 0.87
N GLY A 134 15.47 5.57 0.79
CA GLY A 134 14.78 5.78 -0.48
C GLY A 134 14.12 4.53 -1.07
N GLY A 135 14.18 3.36 -0.42
CA GLY A 135 13.50 2.17 -0.94
C GLY A 135 13.41 0.98 0.00
N PHE A 136 12.32 0.24 -0.12
CA PHE A 136 12.09 -0.97 0.66
C PHE A 136 12.87 -2.14 0.04
N GLU A 137 13.71 -2.79 0.85
CA GLU A 137 14.53 -3.92 0.43
C GLU A 137 14.40 -5.09 1.39
N ARG A 138 14.26 -6.30 0.86
CA ARG A 138 14.22 -7.53 1.65
C ARG A 138 15.50 -7.76 2.45
N SER A 139 16.66 -7.30 1.95
CA SER A 139 17.95 -7.33 2.67
C SER A 139 17.87 -6.63 4.04
N ARG A 140 16.98 -5.65 4.18
CA ARG A 140 16.75 -4.85 5.39
C ARG A 140 15.52 -5.31 6.18
N PHE A 141 15.06 -6.52 5.92
CA PHE A 141 13.89 -7.09 6.59
C PHE A 141 14.01 -7.02 8.12
N ARG A 142 15.21 -7.28 8.66
CA ARG A 142 15.57 -7.07 10.07
C ARG A 142 16.76 -6.12 10.14
N VAL A 143 16.58 -5.04 10.88
CA VAL A 143 17.63 -4.08 11.22
C VAL A 143 17.64 -3.97 12.73
N ASP A 144 18.82 -4.02 13.35
CA ASP A 144 18.93 -3.97 14.80
C ASP A 144 18.31 -2.70 15.38
N GLY A 145 17.49 -2.85 16.42
CA GLY A 145 16.78 -1.73 17.06
C GLY A 145 15.56 -1.21 16.29
N GLN A 146 15.19 -1.81 15.15
CA GLN A 146 13.98 -1.45 14.41
C GLN A 146 12.97 -2.60 14.35
N PRO A 147 11.66 -2.29 14.21
CA PRO A 147 10.66 -3.30 13.86
C PRO A 147 11.00 -3.98 12.53
N THR A 148 10.47 -5.17 12.28
CA THR A 148 10.63 -5.85 10.99
C THR A 148 10.00 -5.06 9.85
N LEU A 149 10.50 -5.21 8.63
CA LEU A 149 10.03 -4.43 7.47
C LEU A 149 8.52 -4.56 7.23
N ASP A 150 7.92 -5.73 7.48
CA ASP A 150 6.46 -5.90 7.36
C ASP A 150 5.70 -5.04 8.38
N VAL A 151 6.19 -4.91 9.61
CA VAL A 151 5.64 -4.03 10.64
C VAL A 151 5.85 -2.56 10.27
N ARG A 152 7.01 -2.21 9.70
CA ARG A 152 7.29 -0.84 9.23
C ARG A 152 6.34 -0.44 8.08
N LEU A 153 6.11 -1.33 7.11
CA LEU A 153 5.13 -1.13 6.03
C LEU A 153 3.70 -1.08 6.56
N GLU A 154 3.36 -1.87 7.59
CA GLU A 154 2.05 -1.78 8.24
C GLU A 154 1.84 -0.42 8.92
N ASN A 155 2.86 0.09 9.59
CA ASN A 155 2.82 1.42 10.20
C ASN A 155 2.67 2.52 9.14
N LEU A 156 3.35 2.39 7.99
CA LEU A 156 3.11 3.27 6.85
C LEU A 156 1.65 3.21 6.38
N GLY A 157 1.07 2.01 6.27
CA GLY A 157 -0.34 1.84 5.95
C GLY A 157 -1.29 2.51 6.95
N LYS A 158 -0.94 2.51 8.25
CA LYS A 158 -1.69 3.21 9.30
C LYS A 158 -1.59 4.73 9.17
N GLU A 159 -0.41 5.26 8.85
CA GLU A 159 -0.24 6.69 8.58
C GLU A 159 -1.06 7.14 7.36
N LEU A 160 -1.06 6.36 6.28
CA LEU A 160 -1.89 6.62 5.10
C LEU A 160 -3.39 6.57 5.45
N ALA A 161 -3.82 5.62 6.27
CA ALA A 161 -5.20 5.55 6.75
C ALA A 161 -5.59 6.79 7.57
N ARG A 162 -4.67 7.30 8.40
CA ARG A 162 -4.86 8.54 9.17
C ARG A 162 -5.02 9.74 8.25
N ILE A 163 -4.19 9.87 7.22
CA ILE A 163 -4.27 10.95 6.22
C ILE A 163 -5.58 10.84 5.43
N GLU A 164 -5.97 9.64 5.00
CA GLU A 164 -7.24 9.38 4.32
C GLU A 164 -8.43 9.80 5.19
N ALA A 165 -8.41 9.47 6.49
CA ALA A 165 -9.46 9.85 7.42
C ALA A 165 -9.50 11.38 7.65
N ALA A 166 -8.34 12.02 7.81
CA ALA A 166 -8.22 13.47 7.95
C ALA A 166 -8.83 14.22 6.76
N LEU A 167 -8.56 13.75 5.54
CA LEU A 167 -9.12 14.33 4.30
C LEU A 167 -10.64 14.16 4.18
N GLN A 168 -11.24 13.20 4.89
CA GLN A 168 -12.70 13.01 4.91
C GLN A 168 -13.41 13.91 5.93
N VAL A 169 -12.69 14.46 6.90
CA VAL A 169 -13.28 15.36 7.89
C VAL A 169 -13.63 16.69 7.23
N ARG A 170 -14.93 17.00 7.16
CA ARG A 170 -15.38 18.36 6.87
C ARG A 170 -14.92 19.26 8.02
N SER A 171 -13.89 20.06 7.81
CA SER A 171 -13.45 21.03 8.80
C SER A 171 -14.63 21.93 9.18
N ARG A 172 -15.16 21.76 10.40
CA ARG A 172 -16.03 22.75 11.02
C ARG A 172 -15.12 23.91 11.39
N ILE A 173 -15.01 24.88 10.47
CA ILE A 173 -14.45 26.18 10.79
C ILE A 173 -15.37 26.75 11.88
N TYR A 174 -14.93 26.70 13.13
CA TYR A 174 -15.53 27.52 14.18
C TYR A 174 -15.29 28.98 13.77
N ARG A 175 -16.40 29.68 13.53
CA ARG A 175 -16.45 31.14 13.46
C ARG A 175 -16.22 31.73 14.85
#